data_AF-A0A918RK35-F1
#
_entry.id   AF-A0A918RK35-F1
#
_cell.length_a   1.000
_cell.length_b   1.000
_cell.length_c   1.000
_cell.angle_alpha   90.00
_cell.angle_beta   90.00
_cell.angle_gamma   90.00
#
_symmetry.space_group_name_H-M   'P 1'
#
loop_
_entity.id
_entity.type
_entity.pdbx_description
1 polymer ?
#
loop_
_entity_poly.entity_id
_entity_poly.type
_entity_poly.pdbx_seq_one_letter_code
_entity_poly.pdbx_strand_id
1 'polypeptide(L)'
;MITRAGVHSVILCDLSRQGASVLARQAFGCSGPAVLQWDRHEFFGDIQWGNGGRIGILFDEPLPASVLLEARRQNEVAALPDDREIVRQQARGWVQGVHRL
;
A
#
# COMPACT_ATOMS: atom_id res chain seq x y z
N MET A 1 -5.79 6.37 1.57
CA MET A 1 -4.83 7.18 0.79
C MET A 1 -5.53 8.38 0.21
N ILE A 2 -4.90 9.54 0.22
CA ILE A 2 -5.47 10.79 -0.28
C ILE A 2 -4.64 11.24 -1.49
N THR A 3 -5.31 11.66 -2.56
CA THR A 3 -4.68 12.22 -3.77
C THR A 3 -5.45 13.47 -4.20
N ARG A 4 -4.97 14.16 -5.25
CA ARG A 4 -5.72 15.28 -5.84
C ARG A 4 -7.12 14.89 -6.34
N ALA A 5 -7.31 13.61 -6.67
CA ALA A 5 -8.61 13.09 -7.13
C ALA A 5 -9.58 12.81 -5.97
N GLY A 6 -9.13 12.81 -4.72
CA GLY A 6 -9.95 12.57 -3.54
C GLY A 6 -9.35 11.54 -2.59
N VAL A 7 -10.21 10.99 -1.72
CA VAL A 7 -9.85 9.98 -0.72
C VAL A 7 -10.18 8.58 -1.23
N HIS A 8 -9.19 7.69 -1.19
CA HIS A 8 -9.26 6.33 -1.70
C HIS A 8 -9.01 5.33 -0.57
N SER A 9 -9.95 4.41 -0.36
CA SER A 9 -9.74 3.25 0.50
C SER A 9 -8.83 2.26 -0.21
N VAL A 10 -7.70 1.92 0.42
CA VAL A 10 -6.66 1.04 -0.13
C VAL A 10 -6.19 0.06 0.93
N ILE A 11 -5.62 -1.07 0.49
CA ILE A 11 -4.99 -2.05 1.37
C ILE A 11 -3.48 -1.84 1.32
N LEU A 12 -2.82 -1.69 2.47
CA LEU A 12 -1.37 -1.63 2.55
C LEU A 12 -0.79 -3.03 2.35
N CYS A 13 -0.01 -3.23 1.29
CA CYS A 13 0.53 -4.54 0.91
C CYS A 13 1.99 -4.73 1.33
N ASP A 14 2.80 -3.68 1.20
CA ASP A 14 4.21 -3.66 1.59
C ASP A 14 4.58 -2.27 2.11
N LEU A 15 5.47 -2.22 3.09
CA LEU A 15 5.94 -0.99 3.71
C LEU A 15 7.44 -1.07 3.96
N SER A 16 8.17 -0.09 3.44
CA SER A 16 9.60 0.09 3.64
C SER A 16 9.88 1.48 4.22
N ARG A 17 11.15 1.77 4.52
CA ARG A 17 11.53 3.13 4.92
C ARG A 17 11.29 4.16 3.83
N GLN A 18 11.49 3.81 2.56
CA GLN A 18 11.48 4.78 1.46
C GLN A 18 10.13 4.85 0.74
N GLY A 19 9.28 3.85 0.92
CA GLY A 19 8.02 3.80 0.18
C GLY A 19 7.10 2.69 0.64
N ALA A 20 5.95 2.62 0.00
CA ALA A 20 4.93 1.61 0.24
C ALA A 20 4.35 1.12 -1.08
N SER A 21 3.75 -0.07 -1.04
CA SER A 21 2.83 -0.50 -2.09
C SER A 21 1.44 -0.72 -1.50
N VAL A 22 0.44 -0.24 -2.22
CA VAL A 22 -0.97 -0.37 -1.83
C VAL A 22 -1.77 -1.01 -2.96
N LEU A 23 -2.86 -1.66 -2.60
CA LEU A 23 -3.87 -2.13 -3.53
C LEU A 23 -5.11 -1.26 -3.45
N ALA A 24 -5.54 -0.73 -4.59
CA ALA A 24 -6.77 0.03 -4.74
C ALA A 24 -7.85 -0.80 -5.46
N ARG A 25 -9.10 -0.64 -5.02
CA ARG A 25 -10.26 -1.27 -5.68
C ARG A 25 -10.58 -0.66 -7.05
N GLN A 26 -10.24 0.61 -7.23
CA GLN A 26 -10.44 1.35 -8.47
C GLN A 26 -9.10 1.92 -8.94
N ALA A 27 -8.87 1.86 -10.25
CA ALA A 27 -7.73 2.53 -10.85
C ALA A 27 -7.94 4.05 -10.75
N PHE A 28 -6.93 4.75 -10.26
CA PHE A 28 -6.84 6.21 -10.34
C PHE A 28 -5.45 6.58 -10.84
N GLY A 29 -5.29 7.83 -11.29
CA GLY A 29 -4.09 8.28 -12.01
C GLY A 29 -2.78 7.84 -11.33
N CYS A 30 -1.89 7.26 -12.13
CA CYS A 30 -0.65 6.64 -11.69
C CYS A 30 0.49 7.65 -11.46
N SER A 31 0.20 8.92 -11.20
CA SER A 31 1.23 9.93 -10.98
C SER A 31 0.76 11.10 -10.14
N GLY A 32 1.71 11.70 -9.44
CA GLY A 32 1.52 12.89 -8.61
C GLY A 32 1.45 12.61 -7.11
N PRO A 33 1.22 13.65 -6.32
CA PRO A 33 1.34 13.59 -4.87
C PRO A 33 0.22 12.76 -4.25
N ALA A 34 0.59 12.01 -3.22
CA ALA A 34 -0.29 11.21 -2.42
C ALA A 34 0.09 11.31 -0.93
N VAL A 35 -0.93 11.18 -0.09
CA VAL A 35 -0.76 11.00 1.35
C VAL A 35 -1.23 9.60 1.71
N LEU A 36 -0.33 8.80 2.25
CA LEU A 36 -0.65 7.49 2.80
C LEU A 36 -0.95 7.65 4.30
N GLN A 37 -2.17 7.28 4.68
CA GLN A 37 -2.63 7.37 6.06
C GLN A 37 -3.18 6.02 6.51
N TRP A 38 -2.79 5.58 7.70
CA TRP A 38 -3.36 4.45 8.42
C TRP A 38 -3.22 4.68 9.92
N ASP A 39 -4.24 4.33 10.70
CA ASP A 39 -4.25 4.60 12.15
C ASP A 39 -3.88 6.07 12.45
N ARG A 40 -2.84 6.32 13.27
CA ARG A 40 -2.31 7.66 13.59
C ARG A 40 -1.16 8.10 12.68
N HIS A 41 -0.82 7.32 11.66
CA HIS A 41 0.31 7.56 10.78
C HIS A 41 -0.13 8.27 9.51
N GLU A 42 0.60 9.30 9.13
CA GLU A 42 0.40 10.07 7.91
C GLU A 42 1.76 10.34 7.26
N PHE A 43 1.91 9.99 5.99
CA PHE A 43 3.15 10.20 5.24
C PHE A 43 2.88 10.71 3.84
N PHE A 44 3.65 11.74 3.46
CA PHE A 44 3.60 12.38 2.15
C PHE A 44 4.56 11.67 1.19
N GLY A 45 4.19 11.66 -0.09
CA GLY A 45 5.00 11.07 -1.14
C GLY A 45 4.40 11.25 -2.52
N ASP A 46 5.06 10.66 -3.51
CA ASP A 46 4.61 10.65 -4.89
C ASP A 46 4.29 9.22 -5.36
N ILE A 47 3.22 9.11 -6.14
CA ILE A 47 2.92 7.89 -6.88
C ILE A 47 3.98 7.73 -7.99
N GLN A 48 4.76 6.65 -7.92
CA GLN A 48 5.83 6.35 -8.88
C GLN A 48 5.36 5.43 -10.00
N TRP A 49 4.44 4.52 -9.69
CA TRP A 49 3.92 3.55 -10.65
C TRP A 49 2.54 3.04 -10.23
N GLY A 50 1.78 2.57 -11.22
CA GLY A 50 0.54 1.83 -11.01
C GLY A 50 0.40 0.72 -12.03
N ASN A 51 0.09 -0.50 -11.58
CA ASN A 51 -0.12 -1.67 -12.42
C ASN A 51 -1.22 -2.57 -11.81
N GLY A 52 -2.28 -2.84 -12.56
CA GLY A 52 -3.31 -3.79 -12.15
C GLY A 52 -3.98 -3.50 -10.80
N GLY A 53 -4.15 -2.22 -10.45
CA GLY A 53 -4.70 -1.80 -9.15
C GLY A 53 -3.69 -1.76 -8.00
N ARG A 54 -2.46 -2.21 -8.22
CA ARG A 54 -1.34 -2.01 -7.28
C ARG A 54 -0.63 -0.70 -7.60
N ILE A 55 -0.33 0.07 -6.57
CA ILE A 55 0.27 1.41 -6.69
C ILE A 55 1.49 1.48 -5.77
N GLY A 56 2.58 2.01 -6.30
CA GLY A 56 3.80 2.31 -5.55
C GLY A 56 3.90 3.77 -5.19
N ILE A 57 4.21 4.04 -3.92
CA ILE A 57 4.41 5.38 -3.38
C ILE A 57 5.85 5.48 -2.91
N LEU A 58 6.56 6.51 -3.33
CA LEU A 58 7.85 6.91 -2.76
C LEU A 58 7.59 8.04 -1.77
N PHE A 59 8.03 7.89 -0.52
CA PHE A 59 7.87 8.91 0.50
C PHE A 59 8.86 10.06 0.31
N ASP A 60 8.42 11.27 0.63
CA ASP A 60 9.26 12.48 0.59
C ASP A 60 10.42 12.37 1.59
N GLU A 61 10.15 11.77 2.75
CA GLU A 61 11.12 11.49 3.79
C GLU A 61 11.10 10.02 4.21
N PRO A 62 12.27 9.41 4.50
CA PRO A 62 12.30 8.05 4.98
C PRO A 62 11.56 7.87 6.31
N LEU A 63 10.71 6.85 6.39
CA LEU A 63 10.00 6.52 7.61
C LEU A 63 10.96 6.21 8.77
N PRO A 64 10.65 6.68 9.99
CA PRO A 64 11.32 6.22 11.20
C PRO A 64 11.18 4.70 11.37
N ALA A 65 12.21 4.03 11.88
CA ALA A 65 12.17 2.58 12.08
C ALA A 65 11.06 2.15 13.06
N SER A 66 10.71 3.01 14.03
CA SER A 66 9.62 2.80 14.98
C SER A 66 8.27 2.63 14.28
N VAL A 67 8.03 3.33 13.17
CA VAL A 67 6.78 3.23 12.39
C VAL A 67 6.66 1.86 11.73
N LEU A 68 7.76 1.32 11.19
CA LEU A 68 7.77 -0.02 10.59
C LEU A 68 7.50 -1.11 11.64
N LEU A 69 8.09 -0.97 12.82
CA LEU A 69 7.85 -1.89 13.94
C LEU A 69 6.40 -1.82 14.44
N GLU A 70 5.82 -0.63 14.47
CA GLU A 70 4.41 -0.44 14.84
C GLU A 70 3.47 -1.07 13.80
N ALA A 71 3.66 -0.77 12.52
CA ALA A 71 2.86 -1.33 11.43
C ALA A 71 2.89 -2.87 11.43
N ARG A 72 4.06 -3.45 11.75
CA ARG A 72 4.20 -4.90 11.92
C ARG A 72 3.36 -5.43 13.09
N ARG A 73 3.45 -4.80 14.26
CA ARG A 73 2.65 -5.19 15.44
C ARG A 73 1.16 -5.08 15.16
N GLN A 74 0.73 -4.01 14.49
CA GLN A 74 -0.67 -3.80 14.12
C GLN A 74 -1.19 -4.90 13.18
N ASN A 75 -0.39 -5.34 12.21
CA ASN A 75 -0.74 -6.46 11.32
C ASN A 75 -0.85 -7.81 12.06
N GLU A 76 -0.07 -8.01 13.12
CA GLU A 76 -0.18 -9.21 13.97
C GLU A 76 -1.50 -9.23 14.77
N VAL A 77 -1.98 -8.07 15.21
CA VAL A 77 -3.23 -7.91 15.98
C VAL A 77 -4.47 -7.88 15.08
N ALA A 78 -4.40 -7.24 13.91
CA ALA A 78 -5.54 -7.02 13.01
C ALA A 78 -5.94 -8.26 12.18
N ALA A 79 -5.23 -9.38 12.33
CA ALA A 79 -5.46 -10.60 11.56
C ALA A 79 -6.77 -11.34 11.94
N LEU A 80 -7.92 -10.74 11.64
CA LEU A 80 -9.19 -11.47 11.49
C LEU A 80 -9.23 -12.16 10.10
N PRO A 81 -10.00 -13.26 9.96
CA PRO A 81 -9.86 -14.21 8.85
C PRO A 81 -10.03 -13.64 7.43
N ASP A 82 -10.95 -12.68 7.24
CA ASP A 82 -11.38 -12.22 5.91
C ASP A 82 -10.30 -11.40 5.16
N ASP A 83 -9.57 -10.54 5.85
CA ASP A 83 -8.53 -9.69 5.23
C ASP A 83 -7.35 -10.53 4.73
N ARG A 84 -7.04 -11.63 5.43
CA ARG A 84 -6.03 -12.59 4.99
C ARG A 84 -6.45 -13.33 3.73
N GLU A 85 -7.73 -13.56 3.51
CA GLU A 85 -8.20 -14.27 2.33
C GLU A 85 -8.07 -13.44 1.06
N ILE A 86 -8.41 -12.14 1.13
CA ILE A 86 -8.22 -11.19 0.02
C ILE A 86 -6.73 -11.02 -0.30
N VAL A 87 -5.89 -10.85 0.74
CA VAL A 87 -4.43 -10.74 0.57
C VAL A 87 -3.83 -12.05 0.06
N ARG A 88 -4.26 -13.22 0.55
CA ARG A 88 -3.77 -14.53 0.09
C ARG A 88 -4.19 -14.85 -1.34
N GLN A 89 -5.43 -14.60 -1.72
CA GLN A 89 -5.92 -14.89 -3.07
C GLN A 89 -5.12 -14.09 -4.12
N GLN A 90 -4.74 -12.85 -3.79
CA GLN A 90 -3.94 -12.03 -4.70
C GLN A 90 -2.44 -12.30 -4.63
N ALA A 91 -1.89 -12.62 -3.45
CA ALA A 91 -0.50 -13.09 -3.31
C ALA A 91 -0.26 -14.41 -4.07
N ARG A 92 -1.27 -15.30 -4.13
CA ARG A 92 -1.22 -16.52 -4.97
C ARG A 92 -1.13 -16.18 -6.46
N GLY A 93 -1.82 -15.14 -6.92
CA GLY A 93 -1.71 -14.66 -8.31
C GLY A 93 -0.30 -14.18 -8.67
N TRP A 94 0.45 -13.64 -7.71
CA TRP A 94 1.84 -13.21 -7.88
C TRP A 94 2.84 -14.38 -7.89
N VAL A 95 2.69 -15.36 -7.00
CA VAL A 95 3.60 -16.54 -6.97
C VAL A 95 3.39 -17.44 -8.18
N GLN A 96 2.19 -17.44 -8.78
CA GLN A 96 1.90 -18.22 -9.99
C GLN A 96 2.34 -17.55 -11.29
N GLY A 97 3.05 -16.41 -11.24
CA GLY A 97 3.83 -15.93 -12.37
C GLY A 97 3.02 -15.64 -13.64
N VAL A 98 1.86 -15.01 -13.53
CA VAL A 98 1.19 -14.45 -14.73
C VAL A 98 1.78 -13.08 -15.05
N HIS A 99 3.05 -13.07 -15.44
CA HIS A 99 3.64 -12.04 -16.27
C HIS A 99 4.21 -12.72 -17.51
N ARG A 100 3.38 -12.84 -18.55
CA ARG A 100 3.87 -12.69 -19.92
C ARG A 100 3.71 -11.22 -20.27
N LEU A 101 4.83 -10.52 -20.35
CA LEU A 101 5.35 -9.82 -21.53
C LEU A 101 6.64 -9.11 -21.13
#